data_AF-A0A8T6LVM5-F1
#
_entry.id   AF-A0A8T6LVM5-F1
#
_cell.length_a   1.000
_cell.length_b   1.000
_cell.length_c   1.000
_cell.angle_alpha   90.00
_cell.angle_beta   90.00
_cell.angle_gamma   90.00
#
_symmetry.space_group_name_H-M   'P 1'
#
loop_
_entity.id
_entity.type
_entity.pdbx_description
1 polymer ?
#
loop_
_entity_poly.entity_id
_entity_poly.type
_entity_poly.pdbx_seq_one_letter_code
_entity_poly.pdbx_strand_id
1 'polypeptide(L)'
;MDPYQIMMGLILLLTPIICWFFTIHDVHARTPFKKWLQVIHDQRYYLHAMGYIVIIKWKSITDKLNEPIKLKTGHWTEMVHSIEGDFTSHVQNLFLNDTLTAVLNFHYLFIYLFLIYVTTVYFAYSGDRDMTDKVTLNYLLIYALAVPYYLFFNVEVTSSWIPGMESLLYHEGWYSVFYATHDPLDNAVPSLHVAIPFGILLLNYLHVKEKGGTLKEWRHYRYHIFVLLNTILFIFTILYLGIHWFIDIPLGMLIGGVGALFIHHLQPRLRNDHGSFFKGFTSKKIRQHLLVEGIITLLLLTTILMAVQVQTQTVDERVSFQLGPNDSRFEIIQKFEPGQEVHSNVTNLDDSLTMEVVVIMVDLAPPIMENGSIDWQMARSLGEAYTVESGSTLQLVIDAPMVFHYIMMHNPSNASTGDVIQVRVLNDYHEDLMGQAIFLSLVSLWMTGFVINRIRRLKKYNRRFYDSTPSHLWEQE
;
A
#
# COMPACT_ATOMS: atom_id res chain seq x y z
N MET A 1 -23.81 -11.84 -2.10
CA MET A 1 -22.60 -12.67 -1.87
C MET A 1 -21.48 -11.70 -1.62
N ASP A 2 -20.67 -11.93 -0.58
CA ASP A 2 -19.56 -11.05 -0.23
C ASP A 2 -18.55 -10.95 -1.41
N PRO A 3 -18.22 -9.74 -1.92
CA PRO A 3 -17.26 -9.57 -3.01
C PRO A 3 -15.95 -10.33 -2.78
N TYR A 4 -15.46 -10.38 -1.54
CA TYR A 4 -14.22 -11.11 -1.22
C TYR A 4 -14.30 -12.60 -1.57
N GLN A 5 -15.42 -13.26 -1.26
CA GLN A 5 -15.62 -14.69 -1.55
C GLN A 5 -15.65 -14.96 -3.06
N ILE A 6 -16.32 -14.10 -3.82
CA ILE A 6 -16.39 -14.19 -5.28
C ILE A 6 -14.98 -14.05 -5.88
N MET A 7 -14.25 -13.01 -5.46
CA MET A 7 -12.90 -12.76 -5.93
C MET A 7 -11.97 -13.93 -5.61
N MET A 8 -12.01 -14.46 -4.38
CA MET A 8 -11.16 -15.57 -3.99
C MET A 8 -11.49 -16.86 -4.75
N GLY A 9 -12.78 -17.13 -4.98
CA GLY A 9 -13.22 -18.23 -5.85
C GLY A 9 -12.69 -18.11 -7.28
N LEU A 10 -12.77 -16.90 -7.86
CA LEU A 10 -12.23 -16.61 -9.20
C LEU A 10 -10.71 -16.78 -9.26
N ILE A 11 -9.96 -16.33 -8.24
CA ILE A 11 -8.51 -16.50 -8.17
C ILE A 11 -8.16 -17.99 -8.22
N LEU A 12 -8.80 -18.82 -7.39
CA LEU A 12 -8.55 -20.26 -7.34
C LEU A 12 -8.91 -20.96 -8.65
N LEU A 13 -10.01 -20.55 -9.30
CA LEU A 13 -10.47 -21.12 -10.57
C LEU A 13 -9.57 -20.73 -11.76
N LEU A 14 -9.13 -19.47 -11.84
CA LEU A 14 -8.30 -18.98 -12.94
C LEU A 14 -6.82 -19.38 -12.82
N THR A 15 -6.33 -19.63 -11.59
CA THR A 15 -4.94 -20.02 -11.33
C THR A 15 -4.46 -21.22 -12.18
N PRO A 16 -5.15 -22.38 -12.22
CA PRO A 16 -4.71 -23.51 -13.04
C PRO A 16 -4.75 -23.20 -14.54
N ILE A 17 -5.72 -22.41 -14.99
CA ILE A 17 -5.87 -22.02 -16.40
C ILE A 17 -4.67 -21.16 -16.83
N ILE A 18 -4.31 -20.17 -16.00
CA ILE A 18 -3.18 -19.27 -16.26
C ILE A 18 -1.85 -20.01 -16.18
N CYS A 19 -1.66 -20.87 -15.17
CA CYS A 19 -0.48 -21.71 -15.06
C CYS A 19 -0.33 -22.64 -16.27
N TRP A 20 -1.43 -23.25 -16.73
CA TRP A 20 -1.43 -24.06 -17.94
C TRP A 20 -1.07 -23.23 -19.18
N PHE A 21 -1.75 -22.09 -19.40
CA PHE A 21 -1.57 -21.22 -20.55
C PHE A 21 -0.12 -20.74 -20.72
N PHE A 22 0.50 -20.24 -19.64
CA PHE A 22 1.89 -19.74 -19.67
C PHE A 22 2.96 -20.84 -19.65
N THR A 23 2.57 -22.11 -19.66
CA THR A 23 3.50 -23.25 -19.74
C THR A 23 3.21 -24.16 -20.94
N ILE A 24 2.34 -23.76 -21.88
CA ILE A 24 2.02 -24.56 -23.08
C ILE A 24 3.28 -24.91 -23.88
N HIS A 25 4.26 -24.00 -23.93
CA HIS A 25 5.53 -24.19 -24.64
C HIS A 25 6.59 -24.97 -23.85
N ASP A 26 6.38 -25.22 -22.56
CA ASP A 26 7.36 -25.90 -21.68
C ASP A 26 6.65 -26.88 -20.73
N VAL A 27 6.04 -27.91 -21.34
CA VAL A 27 5.25 -28.92 -20.61
C VAL A 27 6.12 -29.75 -19.66
N HIS A 28 7.39 -29.98 -20.04
CA HIS A 28 8.31 -30.83 -19.27
C HIS A 28 8.78 -30.17 -17.97
N ALA A 29 8.77 -28.83 -17.88
CA ALA A 29 9.08 -28.10 -16.65
C ALA A 29 7.96 -28.14 -15.59
N ARG A 30 6.75 -28.61 -15.95
CA ARG A 30 5.59 -28.61 -15.05
C ARG A 30 5.76 -29.63 -13.93
N THR A 31 5.40 -29.22 -12.72
CA THR A 31 5.36 -30.12 -11.57
C THR A 31 4.18 -31.10 -11.70
N PRO A 32 4.43 -32.43 -11.80
CA PRO A 32 3.37 -33.42 -11.96
C PRO A 32 2.45 -33.45 -10.73
N PHE A 33 1.13 -33.52 -10.94
CA PHE A 33 0.13 -33.53 -9.88
C PHE A 33 0.42 -34.56 -8.78
N LYS A 34 0.81 -35.78 -9.18
CA LYS A 34 1.15 -36.87 -8.25
C LYS A 34 2.33 -36.56 -7.31
N LYS A 35 3.15 -35.55 -7.62
CA LYS A 35 4.33 -35.15 -6.85
C LYS A 35 4.14 -33.86 -6.05
N TRP A 36 2.96 -33.23 -6.07
CA TRP A 36 2.75 -31.93 -5.44
C TRP A 36 3.09 -31.91 -3.95
N LEU A 37 2.60 -32.90 -3.18
CA LEU A 37 2.89 -32.98 -1.74
C LEU A 37 4.39 -33.16 -1.46
N GLN A 38 5.05 -34.00 -2.25
CA GLN A 38 6.49 -34.19 -2.15
C GLN A 38 7.24 -32.87 -2.44
N VAL A 39 6.88 -32.17 -3.51
CA VAL A 39 7.52 -30.89 -3.88
C VAL A 39 7.26 -29.81 -2.83
N ILE A 40 6.05 -29.71 -2.29
CA ILE A 40 5.74 -28.77 -1.19
C ILE A 40 6.65 -29.03 0.01
N HIS A 41 6.84 -30.29 0.38
CA HIS A 41 7.71 -30.67 1.48
C HIS A 41 9.19 -30.40 1.18
N ASP A 42 9.69 -30.91 0.06
CA ASP A 42 11.11 -30.86 -0.31
C ASP A 42 11.60 -29.43 -0.58
N GLN A 43 10.73 -28.60 -1.18
CA GLN A 43 11.01 -27.19 -1.42
C GLN A 43 10.63 -26.28 -0.24
N ARG A 44 9.98 -26.84 0.78
CA ARG A 44 9.51 -26.16 2.00
C ARG A 44 8.52 -25.02 1.74
N TYR A 45 7.59 -25.21 0.80
CA TYR A 45 6.56 -24.22 0.46
C TYR A 45 5.60 -23.88 1.61
N TYR A 46 5.61 -24.66 2.70
CA TYR A 46 4.92 -24.29 3.93
C TYR A 46 5.51 -23.02 4.59
N LEU A 47 6.79 -22.71 4.37
CA LEU A 47 7.39 -21.45 4.83
C LEU A 47 6.85 -20.24 4.04
N HIS A 48 6.57 -20.43 2.75
CA HIS A 48 5.94 -19.42 1.90
C HIS A 48 4.52 -19.13 2.37
N ALA A 49 3.74 -20.16 2.70
CA ALA A 49 2.41 -20.01 3.28
C ALA A 49 2.45 -19.31 4.65
N MET A 50 3.40 -19.66 5.51
CA MET A 50 3.63 -18.95 6.78
C MET A 50 3.98 -17.47 6.55
N GLY A 51 4.76 -17.16 5.52
CA GLY A 51 5.06 -15.78 5.11
C GLY A 51 3.79 -14.96 4.84
N TYR A 52 2.82 -15.51 4.10
CA TYR A 52 1.53 -14.83 3.88
C TYR A 52 0.76 -14.55 5.18
N ILE A 53 0.76 -15.51 6.13
CA ILE A 53 0.12 -15.33 7.44
C ILE A 53 0.80 -14.19 8.23
N VAL A 54 2.14 -14.16 8.22
CA VAL A 54 2.92 -13.10 8.87
C VAL A 54 2.54 -11.73 8.30
N ILE A 55 2.34 -11.61 6.99
CA ILE A 55 1.97 -10.33 6.36
C ILE A 55 0.59 -9.86 6.79
N ILE A 56 -0.41 -10.76 6.82
CA ILE A 56 -1.76 -10.39 7.27
C ILE A 56 -1.71 -9.85 8.71
N LYS A 57 -0.91 -10.50 9.57
CA LYS A 57 -0.69 -10.02 10.94
C LYS A 57 0.10 -8.70 10.98
N TRP A 58 1.13 -8.55 10.16
CA TRP A 58 1.94 -7.34 10.09
C TRP A 58 1.11 -6.14 9.64
N LYS A 59 0.30 -6.31 8.57
CA LYS A 59 -0.67 -5.30 8.12
C LYS A 59 -1.64 -4.93 9.23
N SER A 60 -2.27 -5.92 9.86
CA SER A 60 -3.21 -5.66 10.95
C SER A 60 -2.59 -4.94 12.14
N ILE A 61 -1.28 -5.11 12.39
CA ILE A 61 -0.58 -4.33 13.43
C ILE A 61 -0.34 -2.91 12.94
N THR A 62 0.17 -2.72 11.73
CA THR A 62 0.38 -1.38 11.14
C THR A 62 -0.90 -0.56 11.12
N ASP A 63 -2.01 -1.13 10.64
CA ASP A 63 -3.29 -0.41 10.53
C ASP A 63 -3.80 0.07 11.90
N LYS A 64 -3.63 -0.77 12.94
CA LYS A 64 -3.99 -0.42 14.33
C LYS A 64 -3.10 0.67 14.93
N LEU A 65 -1.87 0.81 14.45
CA LEU A 65 -0.97 1.87 14.90
C LEU A 65 -1.26 3.21 14.20
N ASN A 66 -1.85 3.18 13.00
CA ASN A 66 -1.96 4.36 12.13
C ASN A 66 -2.85 5.45 12.73
N GLU A 67 -4.14 5.17 12.96
CA GLU A 67 -5.08 6.20 13.45
C GLU A 67 -4.68 6.81 14.80
N PRO A 68 -4.28 6.03 15.81
CA PRO A 68 -3.99 6.61 17.13
C PRO A 68 -2.79 7.56 17.14
N ILE A 69 -1.89 7.48 16.16
CA ILE A 69 -0.71 8.38 16.09
C ILE A 69 -0.93 9.59 15.18
N LYS A 70 -2.02 9.64 14.39
CA LYS A 70 -2.29 10.70 13.40
C LYS A 70 -2.36 12.11 13.97
N LEU A 71 -2.75 12.27 15.23
CA LEU A 71 -2.68 13.59 15.89
C LEU A 71 -1.27 14.17 15.81
N LYS A 72 -0.24 13.35 16.03
CA LYS A 72 1.17 13.75 15.99
C LYS A 72 1.77 13.66 14.58
N THR A 73 1.43 12.62 13.81
CA THR A 73 2.07 12.34 12.52
C THR A 73 1.44 13.10 11.35
N GLY A 74 0.15 13.43 11.44
CA GLY A 74 -0.59 14.13 10.40
C GLY A 74 -0.55 13.44 9.04
N HIS A 75 -0.63 14.26 7.99
CA HIS A 75 -0.53 13.82 6.61
C HIS A 75 0.17 14.90 5.77
N TRP A 76 0.62 14.53 4.58
CA TRP A 76 1.42 15.35 3.68
C TRP A 76 0.69 15.65 2.36
N THR A 77 -0.62 15.42 2.33
CA THR A 77 -1.47 15.58 1.15
C THR A 77 -1.37 16.96 0.53
N GLU A 78 -1.45 18.02 1.34
CA GLU A 78 -1.32 19.40 0.85
C GLU A 78 0.04 19.63 0.16
N MET A 79 1.13 19.10 0.72
CA MET A 79 2.45 19.20 0.11
C MET A 79 2.49 18.49 -1.25
N VAL A 80 1.93 17.29 -1.35
CA VAL A 80 1.86 16.56 -2.62
C VAL A 80 0.99 17.29 -3.64
N HIS A 81 -0.19 17.76 -3.22
CA HIS A 81 -1.09 18.56 -4.06
C HIS A 81 -0.44 19.86 -4.53
N SER A 82 0.36 20.53 -3.69
CA SER A 82 1.08 21.76 -4.08
C SER A 82 2.10 21.53 -5.20
N ILE A 83 2.58 20.30 -5.38
CA ILE A 83 3.55 19.91 -6.42
C ILE A 83 2.85 19.50 -7.71
N GLU A 84 1.77 18.72 -7.64
CA GLU A 84 1.10 18.12 -8.81
C GLU A 84 -0.16 18.86 -9.26
N GLY A 85 -0.77 19.63 -8.38
CA GLY A 85 -2.08 20.22 -8.55
C GLY A 85 -3.16 19.16 -8.82
N ASP A 86 -4.09 19.49 -9.70
CA ASP A 86 -5.25 18.64 -10.00
C ASP A 86 -4.97 17.66 -11.16
N PHE A 87 -3.69 17.34 -11.44
CA PHE A 87 -3.30 16.49 -12.58
C PHE A 87 -4.13 15.20 -12.66
N THR A 88 -4.31 14.51 -11.54
CA THR A 88 -5.07 13.25 -11.48
C THR A 88 -6.55 13.46 -11.83
N SER A 89 -7.17 14.56 -11.37
CA SER A 89 -8.54 14.92 -11.73
C SER A 89 -8.68 15.18 -13.24
N HIS A 90 -7.70 15.84 -13.86
CA HIS A 90 -7.69 16.02 -15.33
C HIS A 90 -7.61 14.69 -16.08
N VAL A 91 -6.81 13.74 -15.59
CA VAL A 91 -6.73 12.38 -16.16
C VAL A 91 -8.07 11.66 -16.03
N GLN A 92 -8.71 11.70 -14.84
CA GLN A 92 -10.03 11.10 -14.64
C GLN A 92 -11.07 11.69 -15.60
N ASN A 93 -11.19 13.02 -15.64
CA ASN A 93 -12.15 13.74 -16.48
C ASN A 93 -11.98 13.47 -17.99
N LEU A 94 -10.74 13.29 -18.46
CA LEU A 94 -10.47 12.99 -19.87
C LEU A 94 -10.96 11.61 -20.32
N PHE A 95 -10.99 10.63 -19.42
CA PHE A 95 -11.30 9.24 -19.73
C PHE A 95 -12.60 8.74 -19.07
N LEU A 96 -13.33 9.60 -18.36
CA LEU A 96 -14.48 9.22 -17.55
C LEU A 96 -15.53 8.50 -18.41
N ASN A 97 -15.84 7.26 -18.04
CA ASN A 97 -16.73 6.38 -18.77
C ASN A 97 -17.14 5.19 -17.89
N ASP A 98 -18.44 4.91 -17.78
CA ASP A 98 -18.97 3.88 -16.88
C ASP A 98 -18.43 2.48 -17.20
N THR A 99 -18.28 2.15 -18.49
CA THR A 99 -17.75 0.83 -18.90
C THR A 99 -16.27 0.71 -18.56
N LEU A 100 -15.49 1.77 -18.79
CA LEU A 100 -14.09 1.81 -18.40
C LEU A 100 -13.97 1.68 -16.87
N THR A 101 -14.77 2.43 -16.11
CA THR A 101 -14.81 2.39 -14.65
C THR A 101 -15.11 0.98 -14.14
N ALA A 102 -16.13 0.31 -14.65
CA ALA A 102 -16.46 -1.05 -14.25
C ALA A 102 -15.30 -2.04 -14.53
N VAL A 103 -14.66 -1.93 -15.70
CA VAL A 103 -13.51 -2.80 -16.07
C VAL A 103 -12.30 -2.53 -15.18
N LEU A 104 -12.01 -1.26 -14.91
CA LEU A 104 -10.85 -0.86 -14.11
C LEU A 104 -11.05 -1.12 -12.61
N ASN A 105 -12.26 -0.96 -12.09
CA ASN A 105 -12.62 -1.38 -10.72
C ASN A 105 -12.38 -2.89 -10.55
N PHE A 106 -12.88 -3.71 -11.50
CA PHE A 106 -12.61 -5.15 -11.48
C PHE A 106 -11.11 -5.45 -11.61
N HIS A 107 -10.41 -4.81 -12.55
CA HIS A 107 -8.97 -5.00 -12.73
C HIS A 107 -8.20 -4.68 -11.46
N TYR A 108 -8.46 -3.51 -10.86
CA TYR A 108 -7.79 -3.04 -9.66
C TYR A 108 -7.93 -4.05 -8.51
N LEU A 109 -9.17 -4.38 -8.18
CA LEU A 109 -9.49 -5.29 -7.09
C LEU A 109 -8.97 -6.71 -7.35
N PHE A 110 -9.34 -7.29 -8.49
CA PHE A 110 -9.13 -8.71 -8.75
C PHE A 110 -7.69 -9.01 -9.16
N ILE A 111 -7.16 -8.26 -10.14
CA ILE A 111 -5.87 -8.59 -10.74
C ILE A 111 -4.72 -8.35 -9.76
N TYR A 112 -4.86 -7.43 -8.81
CA TYR A 112 -3.81 -7.17 -7.83
C TYR A 112 -3.59 -8.38 -6.92
N LEU A 113 -4.67 -8.85 -6.26
CA LEU A 113 -4.64 -10.06 -5.43
C LEU A 113 -4.27 -11.30 -6.25
N PHE A 114 -4.79 -11.38 -7.49
CA PHE A 114 -4.48 -12.45 -8.41
C PHE A 114 -2.98 -12.50 -8.75
N LEU A 115 -2.34 -11.39 -9.09
CA LEU A 115 -0.92 -11.35 -9.45
C LEU A 115 0.00 -11.80 -8.32
N ILE A 116 -0.29 -11.39 -7.07
CA ILE A 116 0.52 -11.79 -5.90
C ILE A 116 0.49 -13.32 -5.75
N TYR A 117 -0.71 -13.88 -5.73
CA TYR A 117 -0.92 -15.32 -5.53
C TYR A 117 -0.45 -16.14 -6.74
N VAL A 118 -0.96 -15.83 -7.93
CA VAL A 118 -0.72 -16.62 -9.15
C VAL A 118 0.75 -16.60 -9.54
N THR A 119 1.49 -15.52 -9.30
CA THR A 119 2.92 -15.47 -9.62
C THR A 119 3.71 -16.46 -8.80
N THR A 120 3.41 -16.57 -7.51
CA THR A 120 4.02 -17.57 -6.63
C THR A 120 3.70 -18.98 -7.09
N VAL A 121 2.42 -19.26 -7.36
CA VAL A 121 1.97 -20.59 -7.81
C VAL A 121 2.55 -20.93 -9.19
N TYR A 122 2.64 -19.96 -10.10
CA TYR A 122 3.19 -20.16 -11.45
C TYR A 122 4.66 -20.59 -11.41
N PHE A 123 5.50 -19.91 -10.62
CA PHE A 123 6.92 -20.29 -10.49
C PHE A 123 7.08 -21.64 -9.80
N ALA A 124 6.26 -21.93 -8.78
CA ALA A 124 6.26 -23.24 -8.13
C ALA A 124 5.83 -24.35 -9.11
N TYR A 125 4.76 -24.11 -9.87
CA TYR A 125 4.22 -25.04 -10.86
C TYR A 125 5.21 -25.30 -12.00
N SER A 126 5.95 -24.30 -12.46
CA SER A 126 6.97 -24.41 -13.51
C SER A 126 8.35 -24.86 -13.01
N GLY A 127 8.45 -25.28 -11.74
CA GLY A 127 9.66 -25.83 -11.15
C GLY A 127 10.79 -24.81 -10.95
N ASP A 128 10.48 -23.50 -10.93
CA ASP A 128 11.46 -22.45 -10.66
C ASP A 128 11.48 -22.08 -9.18
N ARG A 129 12.22 -22.86 -8.38
CA ARG A 129 12.32 -22.62 -6.94
C ARG A 129 12.91 -21.24 -6.62
N ASP A 130 13.93 -20.81 -7.35
CA ASP A 130 14.61 -19.54 -7.10
C ASP A 130 13.64 -18.37 -7.24
N MET A 131 12.86 -18.36 -8.33
CA MET A 131 11.86 -17.33 -8.52
C MET A 131 10.71 -17.45 -7.54
N THR A 132 10.26 -18.67 -7.21
CA THR A 132 9.21 -18.89 -6.20
C THR A 132 9.57 -18.24 -4.86
N ASP A 133 10.79 -18.47 -4.38
CA ASP A 133 11.31 -17.86 -3.13
C ASP A 133 11.36 -16.33 -3.24
N LYS A 134 11.92 -15.81 -4.34
CA LYS A 134 12.08 -14.37 -4.57
C LYS A 134 10.73 -13.65 -4.61
N VAL A 135 9.75 -14.14 -5.37
CA VAL A 135 8.45 -13.45 -5.53
C VAL A 135 7.58 -13.56 -4.28
N THR A 136 7.70 -14.63 -3.52
CA THR A 136 6.96 -14.76 -2.25
C THR A 136 7.48 -13.75 -1.23
N LEU A 137 8.81 -13.64 -1.12
CA LEU A 137 9.44 -12.65 -0.25
C LEU A 137 9.21 -11.22 -0.75
N ASN A 138 8.96 -11.02 -2.05
CA ASN A 138 8.67 -9.71 -2.66
C ASN A 138 7.49 -9.04 -2.00
N TYR A 139 6.36 -9.74 -1.87
CA TYR A 139 5.18 -9.19 -1.22
C TYR A 139 5.46 -8.85 0.26
N LEU A 140 6.09 -9.78 0.98
CA LEU A 140 6.38 -9.62 2.41
C LEU A 140 7.24 -8.40 2.70
N LEU A 141 8.33 -8.26 1.96
CA LEU A 141 9.38 -7.30 2.27
C LEU A 141 9.10 -5.93 1.68
N ILE A 142 8.39 -5.84 0.55
CA ILE A 142 7.90 -4.55 0.05
C ILE A 142 6.86 -3.96 1.00
N TYR A 143 5.95 -4.78 1.55
CA TYR A 143 5.00 -4.30 2.55
C TYR A 143 5.74 -3.79 3.80
N ALA A 144 6.71 -4.57 4.32
CA ALA A 144 7.53 -4.14 5.44
C ALA A 144 8.28 -2.82 5.16
N LEU A 145 8.76 -2.61 3.92
CA LEU A 145 9.42 -1.36 3.53
C LEU A 145 8.47 -0.16 3.50
N ALA A 146 7.19 -0.36 3.16
CA ALA A 146 6.19 0.70 3.07
C ALA A 146 5.73 1.22 4.44
N VAL A 147 5.82 0.42 5.51
CA VAL A 147 5.37 0.75 6.87
C VAL A 147 5.72 2.18 7.35
N PRO A 148 6.99 2.64 7.33
CA PRO A 148 7.31 4.00 7.79
C PRO A 148 6.62 5.10 6.96
N TYR A 149 6.33 4.86 5.69
CA TYR A 149 5.62 5.83 4.87
C TYR A 149 4.15 5.91 5.27
N TYR A 150 3.53 4.76 5.53
CA TYR A 150 2.13 4.66 5.97
C TYR A 150 1.89 5.08 7.42
N LEU A 151 2.93 5.20 8.24
CA LEU A 151 2.80 5.65 9.63
C LEU A 151 3.22 7.11 9.84
N PHE A 152 4.11 7.65 9.01
CA PHE A 152 4.72 8.98 9.24
C PHE A 152 4.64 9.93 8.05
N PHE A 153 4.34 9.40 6.86
CA PHE A 153 4.24 10.17 5.61
C PHE A 153 2.90 9.88 4.93
N ASN A 154 1.83 9.81 5.72
CA ASN A 154 0.47 9.57 5.25
C ASN A 154 0.09 10.59 4.18
N VAL A 155 -0.59 10.13 3.14
CA VAL A 155 -1.09 10.95 2.05
C VAL A 155 -2.45 10.41 1.67
N GLU A 156 -3.45 11.26 1.84
CA GLU A 156 -4.83 11.00 1.46
C GLU A 156 -4.94 10.67 -0.02
N VAL A 157 -5.89 9.81 -0.37
CA VAL A 157 -6.23 9.53 -1.77
C VAL A 157 -6.66 10.79 -2.52
N THR A 158 -6.45 10.84 -3.84
CA THR A 158 -6.75 12.05 -4.63
C THR A 158 -8.22 12.43 -4.60
N SER A 159 -9.14 11.46 -4.62
CA SER A 159 -10.58 11.73 -4.54
C SER A 159 -11.05 12.26 -3.18
N SER A 160 -10.31 12.04 -2.08
CA SER A 160 -10.67 12.63 -0.78
C SER A 160 -10.19 14.07 -0.63
N TRP A 161 -9.18 14.49 -1.40
CA TRP A 161 -8.58 15.83 -1.29
C TRP A 161 -8.95 16.81 -2.40
N ILE A 162 -9.04 16.36 -3.66
CA ILE A 162 -9.28 17.25 -4.80
C ILE A 162 -10.79 17.56 -4.90
N PRO A 163 -11.20 18.85 -4.79
CA PRO A 163 -12.61 19.23 -4.94
C PRO A 163 -13.16 18.83 -6.31
N GLY A 164 -14.39 18.30 -6.33
CA GLY A 164 -15.10 17.86 -7.54
C GLY A 164 -14.58 16.58 -8.20
N MET A 165 -13.55 15.93 -7.66
CA MET A 165 -13.08 14.63 -8.16
C MET A 165 -13.96 13.49 -7.66
N GLU A 166 -14.39 12.60 -8.56
CA GLU A 166 -15.25 11.47 -8.20
C GLU A 166 -14.45 10.33 -7.56
N SER A 167 -15.03 9.71 -6.53
CA SER A 167 -14.44 8.56 -5.86
C SER A 167 -14.97 7.25 -6.45
N LEU A 168 -14.57 6.99 -7.69
CA LEU A 168 -15.07 5.88 -8.54
C LEU A 168 -14.94 4.49 -7.93
N LEU A 169 -14.05 4.32 -6.95
CA LEU A 169 -13.80 3.06 -6.26
C LEU A 169 -14.53 2.96 -4.91
N TYR A 170 -14.52 4.04 -4.12
CA TYR A 170 -14.96 4.02 -2.72
C TYR A 170 -16.45 4.28 -2.56
N HIS A 171 -17.05 5.06 -3.45
CA HIS A 171 -18.49 5.39 -3.40
C HIS A 171 -19.31 4.44 -4.27
N GLU A 172 -19.04 3.14 -4.13
CA GLU A 172 -19.78 2.08 -4.81
C GLU A 172 -20.41 1.18 -3.75
N GLY A 173 -21.74 1.06 -3.72
CA GLY A 173 -22.47 0.42 -2.63
C GLY A 173 -22.03 -1.02 -2.39
N TRP A 174 -21.63 -1.73 -3.45
CA TRP A 174 -21.11 -3.10 -3.37
C TRP A 174 -19.75 -3.21 -2.65
N TYR A 175 -18.92 -2.16 -2.69
CA TYR A 175 -17.55 -2.16 -2.15
C TYR A 175 -17.34 -1.22 -0.95
N SER A 176 -18.25 -0.28 -0.69
CA SER A 176 -18.15 0.74 0.37
C SER A 176 -17.73 0.16 1.73
N VAL A 177 -18.46 -0.86 2.21
CA VAL A 177 -18.17 -1.55 3.48
C VAL A 177 -16.83 -2.29 3.44
N PHE A 178 -16.49 -2.92 2.31
CA PHE A 178 -15.22 -3.62 2.15
C PHE A 178 -14.05 -2.65 2.29
N TYR A 179 -14.10 -1.50 1.62
CA TYR A 179 -13.04 -0.51 1.67
C TYR A 179 -12.90 0.12 3.05
N ALA A 180 -13.98 0.62 3.66
CA ALA A 180 -13.86 1.24 4.98
C ALA A 180 -13.37 0.31 6.09
N THR A 181 -13.48 -1.01 5.90
CA THR A 181 -13.00 -2.00 6.88
C THR A 181 -11.60 -2.54 6.59
N HIS A 182 -11.04 -2.30 5.40
CA HIS A 182 -9.76 -2.87 4.95
C HIS A 182 -8.72 -1.85 4.49
N ASP A 183 -9.15 -0.63 4.14
CA ASP A 183 -8.34 0.46 3.61
C ASP A 183 -8.58 1.75 4.43
N PRO A 184 -7.53 2.33 5.03
CA PRO A 184 -7.64 3.58 5.76
C PRO A 184 -7.69 4.84 4.87
N LEU A 185 -7.59 4.70 3.54
CA LEU A 185 -7.72 5.78 2.54
C LEU A 185 -6.67 6.91 2.61
N ASP A 186 -5.60 6.70 3.38
CA ASP A 186 -4.52 7.66 3.63
C ASP A 186 -3.12 7.11 3.35
N ASN A 187 -3.07 5.92 2.72
CA ASN A 187 -1.85 5.18 2.39
C ASN A 187 -1.51 5.28 0.89
N ALA A 188 -1.78 6.43 0.27
CA ALA A 188 -1.52 6.62 -1.16
C ALA A 188 -0.02 6.56 -1.48
N VAL A 189 0.81 7.26 -0.70
CA VAL A 189 2.27 7.27 -0.89
C VAL A 189 2.92 6.20 -0.01
N PRO A 190 3.74 5.28 -0.57
CA PRO A 190 3.93 4.93 -1.98
C PRO A 190 2.90 3.89 -2.46
N SER A 191 2.66 3.82 -3.77
CA SER A 191 1.70 2.84 -4.31
C SER A 191 2.24 1.41 -4.29
N LEU A 192 1.67 0.56 -3.44
CA LEU A 192 1.97 -0.89 -3.43
C LEU A 192 1.48 -1.62 -4.68
N HIS A 193 0.43 -1.11 -5.32
CA HIS A 193 -0.08 -1.60 -6.61
C HIS A 193 0.95 -1.44 -7.73
N VAL A 194 1.87 -0.48 -7.60
CA VAL A 194 3.04 -0.33 -8.48
C VAL A 194 4.26 -1.07 -7.94
N ALA A 195 4.54 -0.92 -6.63
CA ALA A 195 5.76 -1.46 -6.02
C ALA A 195 5.90 -2.97 -6.17
N ILE A 196 4.83 -3.73 -5.94
CA ILE A 196 4.88 -5.20 -5.96
C ILE A 196 5.08 -5.75 -7.38
N PRO A 197 4.25 -5.39 -8.39
CA PRO A 197 4.49 -5.83 -9.77
C PRO A 197 5.84 -5.35 -10.31
N PHE A 198 6.24 -4.11 -10.01
CA PHE A 198 7.57 -3.62 -10.39
C PHE A 198 8.69 -4.43 -9.73
N GLY A 199 8.56 -4.77 -8.45
CA GLY A 199 9.48 -5.64 -7.73
C GLY A 199 9.62 -7.02 -8.40
N ILE A 200 8.51 -7.63 -8.85
CA ILE A 200 8.52 -8.87 -9.64
C ILE A 200 9.29 -8.69 -10.96
N LEU A 201 9.01 -7.61 -11.71
CA LEU A 201 9.69 -7.31 -12.96
C LEU A 201 11.20 -7.14 -12.76
N LEU A 202 11.61 -6.42 -11.71
CA LEU A 202 13.01 -6.22 -11.39
C LEU A 202 13.68 -7.52 -10.92
N LEU A 203 13.02 -8.33 -10.09
CA LEU A 203 13.52 -9.64 -9.68
C LEU A 203 13.75 -10.57 -10.88
N ASN A 204 12.82 -10.59 -11.85
CA ASN A 204 12.97 -11.33 -13.10
C ASN A 204 14.23 -10.85 -13.86
N TYR A 205 14.39 -9.54 -14.00
CA TYR A 205 15.56 -8.95 -14.66
C TYR A 205 16.86 -9.31 -13.95
N LEU A 206 16.94 -9.11 -12.63
CA LEU A 206 18.12 -9.41 -11.81
C LEU A 206 18.50 -10.88 -11.92
N HIS A 207 17.52 -11.78 -11.81
CA HIS A 207 17.74 -13.22 -11.91
C HIS A 207 18.29 -13.66 -13.28
N VAL A 208 17.72 -13.13 -14.36
CA VAL A 208 18.15 -13.47 -15.72
C VAL A 208 19.54 -12.91 -16.02
N LYS A 209 19.83 -11.67 -15.58
CA LYS A 209 21.14 -11.05 -15.75
C LYS A 209 22.24 -11.76 -14.98
N GLU A 210 21.95 -12.19 -13.75
CA GLU A 210 22.88 -12.98 -12.95
C GLU A 210 23.23 -14.33 -13.61
N LYS A 211 22.26 -14.97 -14.28
CA LYS A 211 22.49 -16.20 -15.06
C LYS A 211 23.19 -15.96 -16.41
N GLY A 212 23.52 -14.71 -16.76
CA GLY A 212 24.20 -14.35 -18.01
C GLY A 212 23.33 -14.34 -19.26
N GLY A 213 22.00 -14.45 -19.13
CA GLY A 213 21.06 -14.50 -20.26
C GLY A 213 20.36 -13.17 -20.56
N THR A 214 19.42 -13.22 -21.51
CA THR A 214 18.51 -12.10 -21.81
C THR A 214 17.06 -12.45 -21.46
N LEU A 215 16.24 -11.43 -21.17
CA LEU A 215 14.82 -11.63 -20.82
C LEU A 215 14.03 -12.32 -21.94
N LYS A 216 14.37 -12.06 -23.21
CA LYS A 216 13.68 -12.64 -24.37
C LYS A 216 13.93 -14.14 -24.53
N GLU A 217 15.10 -14.61 -24.12
CA GLU A 217 15.49 -16.03 -24.16
C GLU A 217 14.99 -16.81 -22.94
N TRP A 218 14.56 -16.10 -21.90
CA TRP A 218 14.10 -16.71 -20.67
C TRP A 218 12.75 -17.41 -20.88
N ARG A 219 12.63 -18.66 -20.41
CA ARG A 219 11.42 -19.49 -20.58
C ARG A 219 10.13 -18.84 -20.04
N HIS A 220 10.25 -17.91 -19.10
CA HIS A 220 9.14 -17.18 -18.48
C HIS A 220 8.87 -15.80 -19.12
N TYR A 221 9.49 -15.48 -20.28
CA TYR A 221 9.35 -14.19 -20.94
C TYR A 221 7.90 -13.76 -21.17
N ARG A 222 7.04 -14.67 -21.63
CA ARG A 222 5.61 -14.39 -21.83
C ARG A 222 4.90 -13.98 -20.54
N TYR A 223 5.22 -14.64 -19.43
CA TYR A 223 4.69 -14.29 -18.12
C TYR A 223 5.23 -12.94 -17.64
N HIS A 224 6.51 -12.65 -17.87
CA HIS A 224 7.09 -11.34 -17.58
C HIS A 224 6.39 -10.21 -18.34
N ILE A 225 6.08 -10.40 -19.63
CA ILE A 225 5.30 -9.42 -20.42
C ILE A 225 3.88 -9.27 -19.87
N PHE A 226 3.23 -10.36 -19.46
CA PHE A 226 1.92 -10.28 -18.81
C PHE A 226 1.95 -9.42 -17.53
N VAL A 227 2.96 -9.60 -16.67
CA VAL A 227 3.13 -8.74 -15.48
C VAL A 227 3.40 -7.29 -15.89
N LEU A 228 4.23 -7.05 -16.92
CA LEU A 228 4.54 -5.70 -17.41
C LEU A 228 3.30 -4.96 -17.90
N LEU A 229 2.49 -5.60 -18.75
CA LEU A 229 1.26 -5.00 -19.28
C LEU A 229 0.27 -4.68 -18.16
N ASN A 230 0.12 -5.58 -17.18
CA ASN A 230 -0.71 -5.29 -16.02
C ASN A 230 -0.15 -4.17 -15.16
N THR A 231 1.17 -4.07 -15.00
CA THR A 231 1.81 -2.96 -14.25
C THR A 231 1.52 -1.61 -14.90
N ILE A 232 1.61 -1.53 -16.24
CA ILE A 232 1.26 -0.31 -16.99
C ILE A 232 -0.23 0.00 -16.82
N LEU A 233 -1.09 -1.01 -16.88
CA LEU A 233 -2.53 -0.83 -16.67
C LEU A 233 -2.84 -0.37 -15.25
N PHE A 234 -2.17 -0.90 -14.21
CA PHE A 234 -2.30 -0.42 -12.83
C PHE A 234 -1.94 1.05 -12.71
N ILE A 235 -0.83 1.50 -13.32
CA ILE A 235 -0.41 2.90 -13.29
C ILE A 235 -1.52 3.81 -13.84
N PHE A 236 -2.18 3.43 -14.94
CA PHE A 236 -3.32 4.18 -15.45
C PHE A 236 -4.53 4.10 -14.51
N THR A 237 -4.85 2.88 -14.06
CA THR A 237 -6.02 2.58 -13.23
C THR A 237 -6.03 3.37 -11.94
N ILE A 238 -4.91 3.44 -11.23
CA ILE A 238 -4.84 4.12 -9.94
C ILE A 238 -5.03 5.64 -10.04
N LEU A 239 -4.61 6.24 -11.15
CA LEU A 239 -4.84 7.66 -11.42
C LEU A 239 -6.30 7.89 -11.83
N TYR A 240 -6.80 7.05 -12.74
CA TYR A 240 -8.17 7.14 -13.22
C TYR A 240 -9.22 7.01 -12.10
N LEU A 241 -9.03 6.03 -11.20
CA LEU A 241 -9.97 5.76 -10.10
C LEU A 241 -9.90 6.79 -8.96
N GLY A 242 -8.95 7.73 -9.00
CA GLY A 242 -8.84 8.78 -7.97
C GLY A 242 -8.35 8.27 -6.62
N ILE A 243 -7.43 7.31 -6.63
CA ILE A 243 -6.92 6.65 -5.43
C ILE A 243 -5.43 6.88 -5.19
N HIS A 244 -4.70 7.43 -6.15
CA HIS A 244 -3.28 7.71 -6.04
C HIS A 244 -2.91 9.03 -6.71
N TRP A 245 -1.82 9.63 -6.24
CA TRP A 245 -1.12 10.75 -6.85
C TRP A 245 -0.10 10.24 -7.87
N PHE A 246 0.37 11.12 -8.76
CA PHE A 246 1.37 10.74 -9.76
C PHE A 246 2.72 10.38 -9.12
N ILE A 247 3.14 11.08 -8.05
CA ILE A 247 4.37 10.81 -7.29
C ILE A 247 4.38 9.43 -6.64
N ASP A 248 3.21 8.85 -6.39
CA ASP A 248 3.07 7.51 -5.80
C ASP A 248 3.69 6.44 -6.70
N ILE A 249 3.71 6.67 -8.02
CA ILE A 249 4.25 5.76 -9.03
C ILE A 249 5.78 5.66 -8.91
N PRO A 250 6.58 6.72 -9.08
CA PRO A 250 8.03 6.63 -8.93
C PRO A 250 8.45 6.24 -7.52
N LEU A 251 7.74 6.67 -6.46
CA LEU A 251 8.02 6.23 -5.09
C LEU A 251 7.69 4.75 -4.89
N GLY A 252 6.58 4.25 -5.46
CA GLY A 252 6.26 2.83 -5.49
C GLY A 252 7.33 2.01 -6.21
N MET A 253 7.79 2.46 -7.38
CA MET A 253 8.90 1.82 -8.10
C MET A 253 10.20 1.84 -7.29
N LEU A 254 10.49 2.91 -6.55
CA LEU A 254 11.66 3.00 -5.67
C LEU A 254 11.60 1.93 -4.56
N ILE A 255 10.47 1.83 -3.84
CA ILE A 255 10.28 0.84 -2.79
C ILE A 255 10.32 -0.59 -3.35
N GLY A 256 9.65 -0.83 -4.47
CA GLY A 256 9.72 -2.11 -5.18
C GLY A 256 11.15 -2.46 -5.60
N GLY A 257 11.93 -1.47 -6.02
CA GLY A 257 13.33 -1.60 -6.39
C GLY A 257 14.23 -1.98 -5.20
N VAL A 258 14.09 -1.29 -4.08
CA VAL A 258 14.81 -1.59 -2.83
C VAL A 258 14.44 -2.99 -2.34
N GLY A 259 13.15 -3.34 -2.32
CA GLY A 259 12.68 -4.68 -1.93
C GLY A 259 13.27 -5.79 -2.80
N ALA A 260 13.19 -5.64 -4.13
CA ALA A 260 13.75 -6.61 -5.07
C ALA A 260 15.26 -6.79 -4.91
N LEU A 261 16.03 -5.71 -4.71
CA LEU A 261 17.47 -5.78 -4.48
C LEU A 261 17.79 -6.46 -3.14
N PHE A 262 17.07 -6.09 -2.07
CA PHE A 262 17.22 -6.71 -0.76
C PHE A 262 17.01 -8.22 -0.84
N ILE A 263 15.91 -8.66 -1.45
CA ILE A 263 15.59 -10.08 -1.65
C ILE A 263 16.65 -10.77 -2.49
N HIS A 264 17.00 -10.17 -3.62
CA HIS A 264 17.95 -10.75 -4.55
C HIS A 264 19.30 -11.01 -3.88
N HIS A 265 19.80 -10.09 -3.05
CA HIS A 265 21.07 -10.24 -2.35
C HIS A 265 20.99 -11.09 -1.06
N LEU A 266 19.81 -11.17 -0.41
CA LEU A 266 19.63 -11.92 0.83
C LEU A 266 19.27 -13.40 0.60
N GLN A 267 18.47 -13.70 -0.42
CA GLN A 267 17.91 -15.03 -0.69
C GLN A 267 18.98 -16.15 -0.78
N PRO A 268 20.15 -15.98 -1.42
CA PRO A 268 21.18 -17.03 -1.45
C PRO A 268 21.71 -17.42 -0.06
N ARG A 269 21.64 -16.51 0.92
CA ARG A 269 22.00 -16.81 2.32
C ARG A 269 20.89 -17.55 3.05
N LEU A 270 19.63 -17.17 2.83
CA LEU A 270 18.47 -17.85 3.44
C LEU A 270 18.38 -19.32 3.01
N ARG A 271 18.80 -19.61 1.77
CA ARG A 271 18.83 -20.99 1.24
C ARG A 271 20.02 -21.82 1.70
N ASN A 272 21.02 -21.21 2.32
CA ASN A 272 22.31 -21.84 2.64
C ASN A 272 23.04 -22.40 1.40
N ASP A 273 22.78 -21.88 0.20
CA ASP A 273 23.39 -22.35 -1.06
C ASP A 273 24.94 -22.24 -1.03
N HIS A 274 25.46 -21.34 -0.18
CA HIS A 274 26.88 -21.02 -0.06
C HIS A 274 27.45 -21.29 1.37
N GLY A 275 26.80 -22.18 2.12
CA GLY A 275 27.07 -22.50 3.52
C GLY A 275 26.05 -21.89 4.48
N SER A 276 26.23 -22.10 5.80
CA SER A 276 25.29 -21.60 6.82
C SER A 276 25.05 -20.08 6.69
N PHE A 277 23.85 -19.61 7.05
CA PHE A 277 23.49 -18.19 7.05
C PHE A 277 24.56 -17.26 7.65
N PHE A 278 25.20 -17.67 8.74
CA PHE A 278 26.24 -16.91 9.45
C PHE A 278 27.68 -17.11 8.93
N LYS A 279 27.86 -17.86 7.83
CA LYS A 279 29.19 -18.14 7.29
C LYS A 279 29.86 -16.84 6.82
N GLY A 280 31.11 -16.65 7.23
CA GLY A 280 31.90 -15.46 6.91
C GLY A 280 31.55 -14.22 7.73
N PHE A 281 30.71 -14.34 8.76
CA PHE A 281 30.53 -13.30 9.76
C PHE A 281 31.79 -13.25 10.65
N THR A 282 32.51 -12.13 10.59
CA THR A 282 33.63 -11.83 11.48
C THR A 282 33.27 -10.61 12.32
N SER A 283 33.84 -10.45 13.51
CA SER A 283 33.58 -9.27 14.36
C SER A 283 33.85 -7.96 13.63
N LYS A 284 34.87 -7.94 12.75
CA LYS A 284 35.17 -6.80 11.87
C LYS A 284 34.05 -6.53 10.86
N LYS A 285 33.58 -7.56 10.14
CA LYS A 285 32.49 -7.42 9.16
C LYS A 285 31.18 -7.00 9.85
N ILE A 286 30.83 -7.63 10.98
CA ILE A 286 29.66 -7.26 11.78
C ILE A 286 29.74 -5.79 12.22
N ARG A 287 30.86 -5.34 12.78
CA ARG A 287 31.03 -3.94 13.19
C ARG A 287 30.90 -2.96 12.02
N GLN A 288 31.42 -3.30 10.85
CA GLN A 288 31.28 -2.45 9.65
C GLN A 288 29.84 -2.37 9.15
N HIS A 289 29.12 -3.50 9.16
CA HIS A 289 27.70 -3.55 8.82
C HIS A 289 26.89 -2.72 9.82
N LEU A 290 27.04 -2.96 11.12
CA LEU A 290 26.37 -2.21 12.18
C LEU A 290 26.66 -0.71 12.10
N LEU A 291 27.90 -0.31 11.80
CA LEU A 291 28.25 1.10 11.70
C LEU A 291 27.57 1.77 10.50
N VAL A 292 27.66 1.18 9.31
CA VAL A 292 27.16 1.85 8.09
C VAL A 292 25.64 1.77 8.01
N GLU A 293 25.06 0.59 8.25
CA GLU A 293 23.61 0.39 8.26
C GLU A 293 22.98 1.12 9.43
N GLY A 294 23.65 1.15 10.59
CA GLY A 294 23.21 1.93 11.76
C GLY A 294 23.22 3.44 11.50
N ILE A 295 24.25 3.99 10.87
CA ILE A 295 24.26 5.42 10.49
C ILE A 295 23.11 5.74 9.54
N ILE A 296 22.89 4.93 8.50
CA ILE A 296 21.78 5.15 7.57
C ILE A 296 20.43 5.06 8.30
N THR A 297 20.26 4.05 9.15
CA THR A 297 19.05 3.86 9.95
C THR A 297 18.79 5.07 10.85
N LEU A 298 19.81 5.57 11.54
CA LEU A 298 19.70 6.75 12.40
C LEU A 298 19.38 8.02 11.61
N LEU A 299 19.95 8.20 10.42
CA LEU A 299 19.62 9.33 9.55
C LEU A 299 18.14 9.29 9.13
N LEU A 300 17.66 8.13 8.66
CA LEU A 300 16.25 7.95 8.27
C LEU A 300 15.31 8.13 9.46
N LEU A 301 15.66 7.58 10.63
CA LEU A 301 14.89 7.76 11.86
C LEU A 301 14.85 9.24 12.27
N THR A 302 15.98 9.95 12.16
CA THR A 302 16.03 11.39 12.46
C THR A 302 15.11 12.17 11.51
N THR A 303 15.08 11.83 10.21
CA THR A 303 14.14 12.43 9.25
C THR A 303 12.68 12.19 9.65
N ILE A 304 12.32 10.97 10.06
CA ILE A 304 10.98 10.65 10.56
C ILE A 304 10.64 11.51 11.78
N LEU A 305 11.53 11.57 12.78
CA LEU A 305 11.28 12.34 13.99
C LEU A 305 11.16 13.85 13.71
N MET A 306 11.95 14.37 12.77
CA MET A 306 11.80 15.76 12.32
C MET A 306 10.47 15.99 11.60
N ALA A 307 10.04 15.06 10.75
CA ALA A 307 8.76 15.12 10.06
C ALA A 307 7.58 15.14 11.04
N VAL A 308 7.58 14.25 12.03
CA VAL A 308 6.58 14.22 13.12
C VAL A 308 6.60 15.52 13.92
N GLN A 309 7.78 16.05 14.23
CA GLN A 309 7.90 17.31 14.97
C GLN A 309 7.28 18.49 14.21
N VAL A 310 7.51 18.59 12.89
CA VAL A 310 6.88 19.60 12.04
C VAL A 310 5.35 19.45 12.10
N GLN A 311 4.85 18.24 11.86
CA GLN A 311 3.42 17.94 11.83
C GLN A 311 2.71 18.20 13.17
N THR A 312 3.40 17.97 14.29
CA THR A 312 2.89 18.25 15.63
C THR A 312 2.82 19.76 15.91
N GLN A 313 3.77 20.54 15.38
CA GLN A 313 3.80 22.00 15.57
C GLN A 313 2.73 22.73 14.74
N THR A 314 2.28 22.14 13.64
CA THR A 314 1.30 22.73 12.71
C THR A 314 -0.08 22.06 12.78
N VAL A 315 -0.39 21.32 13.85
CA VAL A 315 -1.71 20.67 14.04
C VAL A 315 -2.87 21.66 13.90
N ASP A 316 -2.71 22.86 14.49
CA ASP A 316 -3.75 23.90 14.50
C ASP A 316 -3.90 24.64 13.16
N GLU A 317 -3.07 24.33 12.18
CA GLU A 317 -3.13 24.89 10.82
C GLU A 317 -3.51 23.82 9.78
N ARG A 318 -3.61 22.54 10.20
CA ARG A 318 -3.82 21.40 9.30
C ARG A 318 -5.21 21.43 8.66
N VAL A 319 -5.24 21.31 7.34
CA VAL A 319 -6.44 20.98 6.56
C VAL A 319 -6.46 19.48 6.33
N SER A 320 -7.56 18.80 6.68
CA SER A 320 -7.75 17.37 6.45
C SER A 320 -8.45 17.07 5.13
N PHE A 321 -9.48 17.86 4.80
CA PHE A 321 -10.31 17.68 3.60
C PHE A 321 -10.65 19.02 2.95
N GLN A 322 -10.96 18.96 1.66
CA GLN A 322 -11.49 20.09 0.89
C GLN A 322 -12.80 19.69 0.23
N LEU A 323 -13.87 20.44 0.49
CA LEU A 323 -15.21 20.18 -0.02
C LEU A 323 -15.59 21.25 -1.03
N GLY A 324 -15.62 20.92 -2.32
CA GLY A 324 -16.19 21.80 -3.34
C GLY A 324 -17.70 21.98 -3.20
N PRO A 325 -18.33 22.81 -4.04
CA PRO A 325 -19.78 23.01 -4.00
C PRO A 325 -20.51 21.68 -4.23
N ASN A 326 -21.47 21.35 -3.36
CA ASN A 326 -22.23 20.11 -3.38
C ASN A 326 -21.38 18.82 -3.24
N ASP A 327 -20.11 18.93 -2.86
CA ASP A 327 -19.27 17.77 -2.55
C ASP A 327 -19.60 17.19 -1.18
N SER A 328 -19.43 15.88 -1.07
CA SER A 328 -19.44 15.16 0.19
C SER A 328 -18.16 14.32 0.32
N ARG A 329 -17.59 14.25 1.52
CA ARG A 329 -16.44 13.41 1.88
C ARG A 329 -16.68 12.77 3.24
N PHE A 330 -15.83 11.83 3.64
CA PHE A 330 -15.95 11.20 4.95
C PHE A 330 -14.59 10.88 5.57
N GLU A 331 -14.56 10.89 6.90
CA GLU A 331 -13.49 10.33 7.73
C GLU A 331 -13.93 8.97 8.28
N ILE A 332 -12.99 8.01 8.41
CA ILE A 332 -13.27 6.67 8.95
C ILE A 332 -12.78 6.60 10.39
N ILE A 333 -13.70 6.30 11.30
CA ILE A 333 -13.37 5.99 12.68
C ILE A 333 -13.27 4.48 12.81
N GLN A 334 -12.06 4.00 13.10
CA GLN A 334 -11.77 2.59 13.26
C GLN A 334 -12.41 2.02 14.52
N LYS A 335 -12.63 0.70 14.52
CA LYS A 335 -13.08 -0.01 15.72
C LYS A 335 -12.06 0.12 16.87
N PHE A 336 -12.58 0.35 18.06
CA PHE A 336 -11.82 0.38 19.32
C PHE A 336 -12.38 -0.66 20.31
N GLU A 337 -11.62 -0.95 21.37
CA GLU A 337 -11.98 -1.96 22.36
C GLU A 337 -13.09 -1.44 23.31
N PRO A 338 -13.91 -2.34 23.90
CA PRO A 338 -14.94 -1.94 24.84
C PRO A 338 -14.40 -1.13 26.03
N GLY A 339 -15.04 -0.01 26.34
CA GLY A 339 -14.63 0.90 27.42
C GLY A 339 -13.65 2.00 26.99
N GLN A 340 -13.27 2.03 25.71
CA GLN A 340 -12.64 3.19 25.07
C GLN A 340 -13.70 4.03 24.35
N GLU A 341 -13.35 5.27 24.04
CA GLU A 341 -14.13 6.21 23.23
C GLU A 341 -13.18 6.99 22.33
N VAL A 342 -13.69 7.47 21.19
CA VAL A 342 -12.93 8.31 20.26
C VAL A 342 -13.53 9.72 20.29
N HIS A 343 -12.67 10.71 20.53
CA HIS A 343 -13.05 12.13 20.51
C HIS A 343 -12.67 12.70 19.15
N SER A 344 -13.66 13.12 18.38
CA SER A 344 -13.46 13.67 17.04
C SER A 344 -13.85 15.15 17.01
N ASN A 345 -12.87 16.01 16.73
CA ASN A 345 -13.07 17.44 16.54
C ASN A 345 -13.13 17.75 15.04
N VAL A 346 -14.32 18.10 14.56
CA VAL A 346 -14.56 18.49 13.16
C VAL A 346 -14.68 20.02 13.12
N THR A 347 -13.68 20.69 12.56
CA THR A 347 -13.60 22.15 12.48
C THR A 347 -13.86 22.62 11.05
N ASN A 348 -14.83 23.51 10.89
CA ASN A 348 -15.03 24.25 9.64
C ASN A 348 -14.03 25.42 9.61
N LEU A 349 -13.07 25.39 8.69
CA LEU A 349 -12.04 26.43 8.55
C LEU A 349 -12.46 27.57 7.61
N ASP A 350 -13.65 27.50 7.00
CA ASP A 350 -14.16 28.58 6.16
C ASP A 350 -14.72 29.74 7.00
N ASP A 351 -14.60 30.96 6.48
CA ASP A 351 -15.02 32.21 7.13
C ASP A 351 -16.48 32.63 6.82
N SER A 352 -17.19 31.88 5.97
CA SER A 352 -18.49 32.31 5.44
C SER A 352 -19.53 31.20 5.28
N LEU A 353 -19.11 30.00 4.88
CA LEU A 353 -19.99 28.88 4.54
C LEU A 353 -20.24 28.01 5.75
N THR A 354 -21.46 27.48 5.82
CA THR A 354 -21.83 26.45 6.79
C THR A 354 -21.61 25.08 6.19
N MET A 355 -21.20 24.12 7.01
CA MET A 355 -21.01 22.72 6.61
C MET A 355 -22.03 21.84 7.32
N GLU A 356 -22.49 20.78 6.66
CA GLU A 356 -23.31 19.75 7.28
C GLU A 356 -22.47 18.50 7.57
N VAL A 357 -22.72 17.84 8.70
CA VAL A 357 -22.00 16.62 9.13
C VAL A 357 -23.01 15.53 9.48
N VAL A 358 -22.76 14.30 9.06
CA VAL A 358 -23.56 13.12 9.40
C VAL A 358 -22.66 12.04 9.99
N VAL A 359 -23.01 11.53 11.17
CA VAL A 359 -22.35 10.37 11.78
C VAL A 359 -23.20 9.12 11.55
N ILE A 360 -22.59 8.07 11.00
CA ILE A 360 -23.29 6.81 10.69
C ILE A 360 -22.37 5.60 10.82
N MET A 361 -22.92 4.44 11.18
CA MET A 361 -22.21 3.17 11.11
C MET A 361 -21.97 2.74 9.65
N VAL A 362 -20.78 2.24 9.35
CA VAL A 362 -20.37 1.85 7.99
C VAL A 362 -21.33 0.83 7.34
N ASP A 363 -21.92 -0.08 8.13
CA ASP A 363 -22.85 -1.10 7.62
C ASP A 363 -24.14 -0.52 7.00
N LEU A 364 -24.46 0.75 7.30
CA LEU A 364 -25.61 1.47 6.76
C LEU A 364 -25.26 2.31 5.51
N ALA A 365 -24.00 2.33 5.09
CA ALA A 365 -23.52 3.11 3.96
C ALA A 365 -23.86 2.59 2.55
N PRO A 366 -24.10 1.28 2.28
CA PRO A 366 -24.40 0.82 0.93
C PRO A 366 -25.51 1.57 0.17
N PRO A 367 -26.67 1.93 0.77
CA PRO A 367 -27.68 2.73 0.09
C PRO A 367 -27.33 4.22 -0.05
N ILE A 368 -26.29 4.70 0.62
CA ILE A 368 -25.82 6.09 0.61
C ILE A 368 -24.79 6.30 -0.52
N MET A 369 -24.00 5.28 -0.84
CA MET A 369 -22.88 5.39 -1.77
C MET A 369 -23.17 4.63 -3.07
N GLU A 370 -23.36 5.35 -4.17
CA GLU A 370 -23.61 4.75 -5.48
C GLU A 370 -22.99 5.61 -6.61
N ASN A 371 -22.46 4.93 -7.63
CA ASN A 371 -21.88 5.55 -8.84
C ASN A 371 -20.83 6.64 -8.54
N GLY A 372 -19.93 6.42 -7.58
CA GLY A 372 -18.86 7.39 -7.30
C GLY A 372 -19.29 8.58 -6.43
N SER A 373 -20.54 8.63 -5.98
CA SER A 373 -21.15 9.76 -5.24
C SER A 373 -21.84 9.34 -3.95
N ILE A 374 -22.10 10.33 -3.09
CA ILE A 374 -22.81 10.17 -1.80
C ILE A 374 -24.20 10.83 -1.93
N ASP A 375 -25.27 10.06 -1.77
CA ASP A 375 -26.62 10.59 -1.62
C ASP A 375 -26.77 11.21 -0.22
N TRP A 376 -26.60 12.53 -0.17
CA TRP A 376 -26.63 13.27 1.08
C TRP A 376 -28.00 13.23 1.78
N GLN A 377 -29.10 13.18 1.03
CA GLN A 377 -30.44 13.11 1.63
C GLN A 377 -30.66 11.76 2.29
N MET A 378 -30.18 10.69 1.65
CA MET A 378 -30.18 9.36 2.25
C MET A 378 -29.31 9.33 3.51
N ALA A 379 -28.11 9.90 3.47
CA ALA A 379 -27.20 9.97 4.62
C ALA A 379 -27.86 10.64 5.83
N ARG A 380 -28.47 11.83 5.64
CA ARG A 380 -29.20 12.54 6.70
C ARG A 380 -30.38 11.78 7.27
N SER A 381 -31.00 10.91 6.47
CA SER A 381 -32.15 10.10 6.93
C SER A 381 -31.74 8.89 7.78
N LEU A 382 -30.52 8.38 7.59
CA LEU A 382 -30.03 7.16 8.23
C LEU A 382 -29.04 7.42 9.38
N GLY A 383 -28.40 8.60 9.42
CA GLY A 383 -27.41 8.97 10.43
C GLY A 383 -27.83 10.17 11.28
N GLU A 384 -26.96 10.51 12.24
CA GLU A 384 -27.14 11.69 13.09
C GLU A 384 -26.57 12.92 12.39
N ALA A 385 -27.45 13.88 12.06
CA ALA A 385 -27.07 15.08 11.32
C ALA A 385 -26.79 16.28 12.24
N TYR A 386 -25.73 17.01 11.92
CA TYR A 386 -25.24 18.20 12.62
C TYR A 386 -24.96 19.31 11.60
N THR A 387 -24.96 20.55 12.06
CA THR A 387 -24.53 21.72 11.28
C THR A 387 -23.36 22.38 11.99
N VAL A 388 -22.32 22.72 11.22
CA VAL A 388 -21.09 23.34 11.70
C VAL A 388 -20.99 24.74 11.08
N GLU A 389 -21.19 25.75 11.91
CA GLU A 389 -21.07 27.16 11.52
C GLU A 389 -19.63 27.47 11.09
N SER A 390 -19.46 28.51 10.28
CA SER A 390 -18.15 29.03 9.88
C SER A 390 -17.24 29.27 11.10
N GLY A 391 -15.98 28.85 10.99
CA GLY A 391 -14.97 28.99 12.05
C GLY A 391 -15.24 28.21 13.34
N SER A 392 -16.28 27.37 13.38
CA SER A 392 -16.68 26.61 14.57
C SER A 392 -16.21 25.16 14.53
N THR A 393 -16.16 24.54 15.71
CA THR A 393 -15.78 23.12 15.88
C THR A 393 -16.95 22.34 16.46
N LEU A 394 -17.32 21.25 15.77
CA LEU A 394 -18.20 20.21 16.28
C LEU A 394 -17.36 19.17 17.02
N GLN A 395 -17.70 18.93 18.28
CA GLN A 395 -17.08 17.89 19.11
C GLN A 395 -17.99 16.68 19.13
N LEU A 396 -17.47 15.54 18.67
CA LEU A 396 -18.17 14.26 18.63
C LEU A 396 -17.48 13.29 19.58
N VAL A 397 -18.29 12.53 20.32
CA VAL A 397 -17.81 11.42 21.15
C VAL A 397 -18.42 10.15 20.59
N ILE A 398 -17.58 9.27 20.06
CA ILE A 398 -18.00 7.98 19.51
C ILE A 398 -17.67 6.91 20.54
N ASP A 399 -18.72 6.33 21.13
CA ASP A 399 -18.64 5.39 22.25
C ASP A 399 -19.07 3.97 21.88
N ALA A 400 -19.50 3.73 20.63
CA ALA A 400 -19.88 2.41 20.13
C ALA A 400 -18.65 1.60 19.70
N PRO A 401 -18.17 0.64 20.54
CA PRO A 401 -16.95 -0.10 20.25
C PRO A 401 -17.20 -1.15 19.17
N MET A 402 -16.12 -1.73 18.65
CA MET A 402 -16.17 -2.88 17.72
C MET A 402 -16.86 -2.64 16.37
N VAL A 403 -17.29 -1.41 16.07
CA VAL A 403 -17.95 -1.02 14.81
C VAL A 403 -17.21 0.17 14.20
N PHE A 404 -17.13 0.20 12.86
CA PHE A 404 -16.58 1.34 12.13
C PHE A 404 -17.66 2.40 11.93
N HIS A 405 -17.27 3.68 12.03
CA HIS A 405 -18.15 4.81 11.79
C HIS A 405 -17.61 5.69 10.68
N TYR A 406 -18.51 6.31 9.93
CA TYR A 406 -18.20 7.43 9.06
C TYR A 406 -18.60 8.73 9.74
N ILE A 407 -17.69 9.71 9.69
CA ILE A 407 -18.03 11.12 9.87
C ILE A 407 -18.10 11.71 8.47
N MET A 408 -19.29 11.76 7.90
CA MET A 408 -19.54 12.33 6.57
C MET A 408 -19.69 13.85 6.68
N MET A 409 -19.11 14.59 5.74
CA MET A 409 -19.05 16.04 5.72
C MET A 409 -19.51 16.52 4.33
N HIS A 410 -20.36 17.55 4.30
CA HIS A 410 -20.96 18.05 3.07
C HIS A 410 -20.97 19.57 3.01
N ASN A 411 -20.66 20.09 1.82
CA ASN A 411 -20.81 21.49 1.50
C ASN A 411 -22.15 21.74 0.78
N PRO A 412 -23.13 22.38 1.44
CA PRO A 412 -24.46 22.63 0.88
C PRO A 412 -24.50 23.76 -0.17
N SER A 413 -23.35 24.37 -0.51
CA SER A 413 -23.31 25.41 -1.53
C SER A 413 -23.70 24.87 -2.90
N ASN A 414 -24.55 25.64 -3.59
CA ASN A 414 -24.95 25.40 -4.98
C ASN A 414 -24.17 26.29 -5.97
N ALA A 415 -23.07 26.93 -5.53
CA ALA A 415 -22.23 27.71 -6.43
C ALA A 415 -21.62 26.80 -7.51
N SER A 416 -21.41 27.34 -8.71
CA SER A 416 -20.81 26.57 -9.79
C SER A 416 -19.30 26.34 -9.61
N THR A 417 -18.62 27.21 -8.86
CA THR A 417 -17.17 27.20 -8.61
C THR A 417 -16.84 28.08 -7.39
N GLY A 418 -15.77 27.77 -6.66
CA GLY A 418 -15.11 28.71 -5.73
C GLY A 418 -15.50 28.59 -4.25
N ASP A 419 -16.67 28.02 -3.96
CA ASP A 419 -17.13 27.74 -2.60
C ASP A 419 -16.49 26.43 -2.11
N VAL A 420 -15.19 26.45 -1.82
CA VAL A 420 -14.46 25.29 -1.29
C VAL A 420 -14.32 25.44 0.23
N ILE A 421 -14.95 24.55 0.99
CA ILE A 421 -14.81 24.52 2.45
C ILE A 421 -13.60 23.66 2.81
N GLN A 422 -12.64 24.25 3.52
CA GLN A 422 -11.55 23.51 4.15
C GLN A 422 -12.00 22.98 5.52
N VAL A 423 -11.73 21.71 5.77
CA VAL A 423 -12.16 21.03 6.99
C VAL A 423 -10.97 20.42 7.69
N ARG A 424 -10.88 20.61 9.01
CA ARG A 424 -9.94 19.89 9.86
C ARG A 424 -10.67 18.85 10.69
N VAL A 425 -10.20 17.62 10.64
CA VAL A 425 -10.69 16.52 11.47
C VAL A 425 -9.53 16.01 12.34
N LEU A 426 -9.70 16.07 13.66
CA LEU A 426 -8.74 15.54 14.63
C LEU A 426 -9.41 14.47 15.47
N ASN A 427 -8.92 13.23 15.35
CA ASN A 427 -9.43 12.07 16.08
C ASN A 427 -8.45 11.69 17.19
N ASP A 428 -8.90 11.72 18.45
CA ASP A 428 -8.16 11.26 19.61
C ASP A 428 -8.70 9.90 20.09
N TYR A 429 -7.88 8.86 19.92
CA TYR A 429 -8.14 7.51 20.41
C TYR A 429 -7.64 7.29 21.84
N HIS A 430 -6.99 8.30 22.45
CA HIS A 430 -6.42 8.27 23.80
C HIS A 430 -5.35 7.19 24.02
N GLU A 431 -4.60 6.84 22.97
CA GLU A 431 -3.51 5.86 23.01
C GLU A 431 -2.16 6.49 22.61
N ASP A 432 -1.07 6.16 23.31
CA ASP A 432 0.28 6.57 22.92
C ASP A 432 1.07 5.40 22.31
N LEU A 433 0.92 5.23 21.00
CA LEU A 433 1.51 4.12 20.24
C LEU A 433 2.75 4.51 19.42
N MET A 434 3.23 5.75 19.55
CA MET A 434 4.36 6.29 18.78
C MET A 434 5.62 5.43 18.88
N GLY A 435 5.96 4.96 20.08
CA GLY A 435 7.13 4.09 20.29
C GLY A 435 7.02 2.75 19.56
N GLN A 436 5.82 2.18 19.49
CA GLN A 436 5.55 0.93 18.78
C GLN A 436 5.65 1.13 17.26
N ALA A 437 5.10 2.24 16.74
CA ALA A 437 5.21 2.65 15.34
C ALA A 437 6.67 2.83 14.89
N ILE A 438 7.49 3.49 15.72
CA ILE A 438 8.93 3.65 15.46
C ILE A 438 9.62 2.29 15.45
N PHE A 439 9.36 1.44 16.45
CA PHE A 439 9.98 0.12 16.55
C PHE A 439 9.65 -0.77 15.34
N LEU A 440 8.39 -0.80 14.93
CA LEU A 440 7.94 -1.56 13.75
C LEU A 440 8.65 -1.09 12.47
N SER A 441 8.89 0.22 12.37
CA SER A 441 9.54 0.84 11.21
C SER A 441 11.04 0.60 11.12
N LEU A 442 11.73 0.28 12.23
CA LEU A 442 13.18 0.02 12.23
C LEU A 442 13.59 -1.10 11.26
N VAL A 443 12.72 -2.08 11.04
CA VAL A 443 12.94 -3.16 10.08
C VAL A 443 13.10 -2.61 8.66
N SER A 444 12.19 -1.71 8.24
CA SER A 444 12.26 -1.04 6.93
C SER A 444 13.53 -0.20 6.78
N LEU A 445 13.85 0.59 7.80
CA LEU A 445 15.02 1.48 7.78
C LEU A 445 16.33 0.68 7.66
N TRP A 446 16.43 -0.42 8.41
CA TRP A 446 17.59 -1.32 8.32
C TRP A 446 17.69 -1.99 6.95
N MET A 447 16.57 -2.49 6.38
CA MET A 447 16.56 -3.09 5.04
C MET A 447 17.06 -2.11 3.98
N THR A 448 16.64 -0.85 4.06
CA THR A 448 17.10 0.23 3.18
C THR A 448 18.60 0.47 3.37
N GLY A 449 19.07 0.55 4.61
CA GLY A 449 20.50 0.65 4.94
C GLY A 449 21.33 -0.52 4.39
N PHE A 450 20.82 -1.75 4.48
CA PHE A 450 21.45 -2.95 3.95
C PHE A 450 21.63 -2.85 2.44
N VAL A 451 20.59 -2.48 1.68
CA VAL A 451 20.66 -2.35 0.21
C VAL A 451 21.69 -1.30 -0.19
N ILE A 452 21.65 -0.11 0.43
CA ILE A 452 22.61 0.96 0.16
C ILE A 452 24.04 0.50 0.44
N ASN A 453 24.28 -0.12 1.60
CA ASN A 453 25.60 -0.63 1.97
C ASN A 453 26.07 -1.74 1.01
N ARG A 454 25.17 -2.63 0.58
CA ARG A 454 25.45 -3.71 -0.36
C ARG A 454 25.84 -3.18 -1.73
N ILE A 455 25.10 -2.25 -2.30
CA ILE A 455 25.42 -1.60 -3.59
C ILE A 455 26.76 -0.88 -3.50
N ARG A 456 27.00 -0.12 -2.43
CA ARG A 456 28.27 0.58 -2.19
C ARG A 456 29.44 -0.39 -2.19
N ARG A 457 29.30 -1.55 -1.55
CA ARG A 457 30.34 -2.59 -1.51
C ARG A 457 30.53 -3.27 -2.86
N LEU A 458 29.47 -3.59 -3.59
CA LEU A 458 29.56 -4.13 -4.95
C LEU A 458 30.35 -3.18 -5.86
N LYS A 459 30.05 -1.87 -5.81
CA LYS A 459 30.79 -0.85 -6.56
C LYS A 459 32.26 -0.78 -6.15
N LYS A 460 32.56 -0.84 -4.84
CA LYS A 460 33.93 -0.83 -4.32
C LYS A 460 34.79 -1.98 -4.86
N TYR A 461 34.19 -3.15 -5.04
CA TYR A 461 34.87 -4.36 -5.55
C TYR A 461 34.62 -4.60 -7.05
N ASN A 462 34.21 -3.57 -7.80
CA ASN A 462 33.95 -3.63 -9.24
C ASN A 462 33.00 -4.78 -9.67
N ARG A 463 32.07 -5.15 -8.80
CA ARG A 463 31.03 -6.14 -9.05
C ARG A 463 29.76 -5.47 -9.57
N ARG A 464 28.98 -6.21 -10.34
CA ARG A 464 27.70 -5.73 -10.88
C ARG A 464 26.67 -5.63 -9.77
N PHE A 465 25.72 -4.70 -9.89
CA PHE A 465 24.69 -4.49 -8.85
C PHE A 465 23.74 -5.69 -8.69
N TYR A 466 23.59 -6.51 -9.74
CA TYR A 466 22.79 -7.75 -9.75
C TYR A 466 23.59 -8.99 -9.29
N ASP A 467 24.76 -8.80 -8.67
CA ASP A 467 25.53 -9.92 -8.15
C ASP A 467 25.06 -10.30 -6.74
N SER A 468 24.36 -11.44 -6.64
CA SER A 468 23.84 -11.95 -5.36
C SER A 468 24.84 -12.75 -4.56
N THR A 469 26.05 -13.00 -5.08
CA THR A 469 27.05 -13.84 -4.41
C THR A 469 27.35 -13.32 -3.00
N PRO A 470 27.23 -14.14 -1.96
CA PRO A 470 27.59 -13.76 -0.60
C PRO A 470 29.04 -13.29 -0.50
N SER A 471 29.26 -12.26 0.30
CA SER A 471 30.54 -11.56 0.26
C SER A 471 31.74 -12.28 0.86
N HIS A 472 31.50 -13.38 1.59
CA HIS A 472 32.58 -14.26 2.04
C HIS A 472 33.21 -15.08 0.93
N LEU A 473 32.61 -15.07 -0.26
CA LEU A 473 33.14 -15.69 -1.48
C LEU A 473 33.83 -14.67 -2.40
N TRP A 474 33.90 -13.39 -2.00
CA TRP A 474 34.60 -12.39 -2.78
C TRP A 474 36.09 -12.52 -2.50
N GLU A 475 36.87 -12.92 -3.50
CA GLU A 475 38.33 -13.07 -3.39
C GLU A 475 39.04 -11.78 -2.96
N GLN A 476 38.38 -10.63 -3.11
CA GLN A 476 38.92 -9.29 -2.94
C GLN A 476 38.53 -8.62 -1.60
N GLU A 477 37.69 -9.26 -0.77
CA GLU A 477 37.15 -8.69 0.49
C GLU A 477 37.55 -9.44 1.78
#